data_AF-A0A850DMV9-F1
#
_entry.id   AF-A0A850DMV9-F1
#
_cell.length_a   1.000
_cell.length_b   1.000
_cell.length_c   1.000
_cell.angle_alpha   90.00
_cell.angle_beta   90.00
_cell.angle_gamma   90.00
#
_symmetry.space_group_name_H-M   'P 1'
#
loop_
_entity.id
_entity.type
_entity.pdbx_description
1 polymer ?
#
loop_
_entity_poly.entity_id
_entity_poly.type
_entity_poly.pdbx_seq_one_letter_code
_entity_poly.pdbx_strand_id
1 'polypeptide(L)' 'MAEGKAEGIAEGRAEEAVRALLIVLEARGVAVADEVRARIVACKDPVQLENWLRRAANVGSVEDLFK' A
#
# COMPACT_ATOMS: atom_id res chain seq x y z
N MET A 1 16.92 -0.02 -24.77
CA MET A 1 16.31 -1.13 -24.00
C MET A 1 16.71 -0.98 -22.53
N ALA A 2 16.10 -0.04 -21.81
CA ALA A 2 16.37 0.18 -20.38
C ALA A 2 15.09 0.58 -19.64
N GLU A 3 14.18 1.26 -20.34
CA GLU A 3 12.90 1.76 -19.80
C GLU A 3 11.99 0.62 -19.31
N GLY A 4 11.76 -0.42 -20.12
CA GLY A 4 10.87 -1.53 -19.73
C GLY A 4 11.32 -2.37 -18.52
N LYS A 5 12.60 -2.33 -18.12
CA LYS A 5 13.08 -3.02 -16.91
C LYS A 5 12.90 -2.17 -15.65
N ALA A 6 13.02 -0.84 -15.78
CA ALA A 6 12.79 0.08 -14.67
C ALA A 6 11.29 0.16 -14.33
N GLU A 7 10.44 0.22 -15.35
CA GLU A 7 8.97 0.22 -15.18
C GLU A 7 8.47 -1.07 -14.52
N GLY A 8 8.96 -2.24 -14.95
CA GLY A 8 8.57 -3.52 -14.34
C GLY A 8 9.01 -3.68 -12.88
N ILE A 9 10.15 -3.11 -12.50
CA ILE A 9 10.61 -3.13 -11.09
C ILE A 9 9.78 -2.17 -10.24
N ALA A 10 9.45 -0.98 -10.76
CA ALA A 10 8.63 0.00 -10.05
C ALA A 10 7.21 -0.52 -9.83
N GLU A 11 6.60 -1.12 -10.85
CA GLU A 11 5.25 -1.67 -10.77
C GLU A 11 5.21 -2.86 -9.79
N GLY A 12 6.20 -3.77 -9.86
CA GLY A 12 6.31 -4.88 -8.92
C GLY A 12 6.51 -4.44 -7.46
N ARG A 13 7.22 -3.33 -7.20
CA ARG A 13 7.35 -2.77 -5.84
C ARG A 13 6.05 -2.17 -5.33
N ALA A 14 5.30 -1.46 -6.18
CA ALA A 14 4.01 -0.90 -5.79
C ALA A 14 3.01 -2.03 -5.47
N GLU A 15 2.92 -3.07 -6.30
CA GLU A 15 2.05 -4.21 -6.05
C GLU A 15 2.41 -4.97 -4.77
N GLU A 16 3.71 -5.13 -4.49
CA GLU A 16 4.18 -5.77 -3.25
C GLU A 16 3.83 -4.92 -2.03
N ALA A 17 4.10 -3.61 -2.07
CA ALA A 17 3.78 -2.70 -0.98
C ALA A 17 2.26 -2.64 -0.69
N VAL A 18 1.42 -2.69 -1.73
CA VAL A 18 -0.05 -2.82 -1.59
C VAL A 18 -0.41 -4.11 -0.83
N ARG A 19 0.16 -5.25 -1.23
CA ARG A 19 -0.09 -6.53 -0.56
C ARG A 19 0.36 -6.51 0.89
N ALA A 20 1.57 -6.03 1.16
CA ALA A 20 2.11 -5.91 2.51
C ALA A 20 1.22 -5.03 3.40
N LEU A 21 0.74 -3.91 2.87
CA LEU A 21 -0.14 -2.99 3.59
C LEU A 21 -1.43 -3.66 4.03
N LEU A 22 -2.09 -4.38 3.11
CA LEU A 22 -3.34 -5.09 3.41
C LEU A 22 -3.12 -6.20 4.44
N ILE A 23 -2.01 -6.95 4.35
CA ILE A 23 -1.67 -8.00 5.32
C ILE A 23 -1.47 -7.39 6.73
N VAL A 24 -0.77 -6.26 6.84
CA VAL A 24 -0.56 -5.60 8.14
C VAL A 24 -1.89 -5.10 8.73
N LEU A 25 -2.75 -4.49 7.91
CA LEU A 25 -4.07 -4.03 8.36
C LEU A 25 -4.95 -5.18 8.84
N GLU A 26 -4.96 -6.29 8.09
CA GLU A 26 -5.68 -7.52 8.47
C GLU A 26 -5.13 -8.12 9.77
N ALA A 27 -3.80 -8.26 9.89
CA ALA A 27 -3.15 -8.77 11.10
C ALA A 27 -3.40 -7.91 12.34
N ARG A 28 -3.60 -6.59 12.14
CA ARG A 28 -3.97 -5.65 13.20
C ARG A 28 -5.45 -5.70 13.57
N GLY A 29 -6.28 -6.40 12.78
CA GLY A 29 -7.73 -6.41 12.94
C GLY A 29 -8.39 -5.09 12.54
N VAL A 30 -7.71 -4.28 11.72
CA VAL A 30 -8.27 -3.01 11.21
C VAL A 30 -9.20 -3.33 10.06
N ALA A 31 -10.47 -2.96 10.21
CA ALA A 31 -11.45 -3.12 9.14
C ALA A 31 -11.07 -2.24 7.94
N VAL A 32 -10.78 -2.88 6.80
CA VAL A 32 -10.50 -2.20 5.54
C VAL A 32 -11.76 -2.23 4.67
N ALA A 33 -12.36 -1.06 4.46
CA ALA A 33 -13.48 -0.94 3.53
C ALA A 33 -13.02 -1.14 2.07
N ASP A 34 -13.91 -1.63 1.20
CA ASP A 34 -13.60 -1.85 -0.21
C ASP A 34 -13.13 -0.56 -0.92
N GLU A 35 -13.69 0.60 -0.56
CA GLU A 35 -13.26 1.90 -1.10
C GLU A 35 -11.80 2.20 -0.75
N VAL A 36 -11.39 1.93 0.48
CA VAL A 36 -10.01 2.09 0.94
C VAL A 36 -9.09 1.12 0.23
N ARG A 37 -9.51 -0.15 0.10
CA ARG A 37 -8.76 -1.17 -0.62
C ARG A 37 -8.55 -0.78 -2.08
N ALA A 38 -9.59 -0.29 -2.75
CA ALA A 38 -9.51 0.22 -4.12
C ALA A 38 -8.55 1.41 -4.24
N ARG A 39 -8.57 2.33 -3.26
CA ARG A 39 -7.64 3.47 -3.22
C ARG A 39 -6.18 3.05 -3.05
N ILE A 40 -5.92 2.07 -2.19
CA ILE A 40 -4.58 1.49 -2.00
C ILE A 40 -4.10 0.85 -3.30
N VAL A 41 -4.92 -0.01 -3.92
CA VAL A 41 -4.58 -0.73 -5.16
C VAL A 41 -4.39 0.23 -6.35
N ALA A 42 -5.14 1.33 -6.40
CA ALA A 42 -5.01 2.36 -7.43
C ALA A 42 -3.74 3.21 -7.29
N CYS A 43 -3.08 3.19 -6.13
CA CYS A 43 -1.84 3.93 -5.91
C CYS A 43 -0.67 3.20 -6.58
N LYS A 44 -0.02 3.85 -7.55
CA LYS A 44 1.20 3.35 -8.22
C LYS A 44 2.48 3.97 -7.69
N ASP A 45 2.41 4.72 -6.60
CA ASP A 45 3.58 5.36 -5.99
C ASP A 45 4.13 4.45 -4.86
N PRO A 46 5.26 3.76 -5.10
CA PRO A 46 5.82 2.84 -4.10
C PRO A 46 6.29 3.56 -2.84
N VAL A 47 6.69 4.84 -2.92
CA VAL A 47 7.14 5.62 -1.76
C VAL A 47 5.95 5.97 -0.87
N GLN A 48 4.82 6.34 -1.47
CA GLN A 48 3.59 6.61 -0.75
C GLN A 48 3.05 5.33 -0.08
N LEU A 49 3.05 4.21 -0.80
CA LEU A 49 2.63 2.91 -0.26
C LEU A 49 3.51 2.45 0.91
N GLU A 50 4.83 2.63 0.81
CA GLU A 50 5.76 2.26 1.89
C GLU A 50 5.55 3.15 3.13
N ASN A 51 5.24 4.43 2.96
CA ASN A 51 4.87 5.33 4.06
C ASN A 51 3.57 4.88 4.74
N TRP A 52 2.55 4.52 3.95
CA TRP A 52 1.33 3.95 4.50
C TRP A 52 1.61 2.65 5.25
N LEU A 53 2.50 1.78 4.74
CA LEU A 53 2.86 0.52 5.39
C LEU A 53 3.47 0.75 6.78
N ARG A 54 4.40 1.70 6.90
CA ARG A 54 5.00 2.09 8.19
C ARG A 54 3.96 2.66 9.16
N ARG A 55 2.97 3.38 8.65
CA ARG A 55 1.86 3.93 9.44
C ARG A 55 0.86 2.85 9.86
N ALA A 56 0.55 1.87 9.01
CA ALA A 56 -0.37 0.77 9.29
C ALA A 56 -0.04 0.03 10.59
N ALA A 57 1.26 -0.08 10.91
CA ALA A 57 1.75 -0.68 12.15
C ALA A 57 1.35 0.10 13.42
N ASN A 58 1.03 1.39 13.31
CA ASN A 58 0.76 2.29 14.44
C ASN A 58 -0.68 2.82 14.48
N VAL A 59 -1.34 3.01 13.32
CA VAL A 59 -2.69 3.57 13.24
C VAL A 59 -3.77 2.60 13.74
N GLY A 60 -4.80 3.13 14.40
CA GLY A 60 -5.96 2.35 14.84
C GLY A 60 -7.03 2.13 13.75
N SER A 61 -6.99 2.95 12.69
CA SER A 61 -7.98 2.97 11.62
C SER A 61 -7.32 3.24 10.27
N VAL A 62 -7.96 2.80 9.19
CA VAL A 62 -7.53 3.07 7.81
C VAL A 62 -7.58 4.55 7.44
N GLU A 63 -8.43 5.35 8.08
CA GLU A 63 -8.53 6.80 7.82
C GLU A 63 -7.26 7.55 8.25
N ASP A 64 -6.63 7.13 9.36
CA ASP A 64 -5.37 7.71 9.84
C ASP A 64 -4.16 7.27 9.00
N LEU A 65 -4.33 6.28 8.13
CA LEU A 65 -3.31 5.88 7.16
C LEU A 65 -3.05 7.00 6.13
N PHE A 66 -4.11 7.70 5.73
CA PHE A 66 -4.11 8.70 4.66
C PHE A 66 -3.88 10.14 5.13
N LYS A 67 -3.84 10.40 6.44
CA LYS A 67 -3.52 11.71 7.03
C LYS A 67 -2.01 11.93 7.09
#